data_AF-A0AAV2T9U4-F1
#
_entry.id   AF-A0AAV2T9U4-F1
#
_cell.length_a   1.000
_cell.length_b   1.000
_cell.length_c   1.000
_cell.angle_alpha   90.00
_cell.angle_beta   90.00
_cell.angle_gamma   90.00
#
_symmetry.space_group_name_H-M   'P 1'
#
loop_
_entity.id
_entity.type
_entity.pdbx_description
1 polymer ?
#
loop_
_entity_poly.entity_id
_entity_poly.type
_entity_poly.pdbx_seq_one_letter_code
_entity_poly.pdbx_strand_id
1 'polypeptide(L)'
;MSRATQLLSRVSYGLKASFSVLAQNLRFLSVLPKIPPSVLYEHHYTPFKTPEHHSNAQVESMLKEQLCGYPPYQARKIRLGFQDARMVRDYKRRQVSAHFSALRQRLNAIRKNTILPTTIRDQATAQITSLPRDSNWTRILSRCVVTSRRRGCKVRWKVSRIIWRLYADYNKMSGVLWGCWSSNTKSIRRHMLWPPPHKMSVEQYVQKYYKNLAD
;
A
#
# COMPACT_ATOMS: atom_id res chain seq x y z
N MET A 1 -49.80 -81.78 13.21
CA MET A 1 -50.56 -80.57 12.85
C MET A 1 -49.67 -79.37 13.05
N SER A 2 -49.05 -78.96 11.96
CA SER A 2 -48.10 -77.86 11.80
C SER A 2 -48.64 -77.02 10.64
N ARG A 3 -48.31 -75.72 10.61
CA ARG A 3 -48.76 -74.69 9.64
C ARG A 3 -50.06 -73.96 10.02
N ALA A 4 -49.98 -72.96 10.89
CA ALA A 4 -50.95 -71.85 10.89
C ALA A 4 -50.52 -70.57 11.64
N THR A 5 -49.25 -70.37 12.01
CA THR A 5 -48.84 -69.18 12.81
C THR A 5 -47.49 -68.58 12.37
N GLN A 6 -47.28 -68.37 11.07
CA GLN A 6 -46.11 -67.61 10.56
C GLN A 6 -46.42 -66.69 9.36
N LEU A 7 -47.68 -66.29 9.14
CA LEU A 7 -48.09 -65.61 7.90
C LEU A 7 -48.71 -64.21 8.05
N LEU A 8 -48.45 -63.46 9.13
CA LEU A 8 -48.95 -62.07 9.26
C LEU A 8 -47.94 -61.08 9.87
N SER A 9 -46.67 -61.15 9.50
CA SER A 9 -45.71 -60.06 9.77
C SER A 9 -44.72 -59.77 8.62
N ARG A 10 -44.96 -60.32 7.42
CA ARG A 10 -44.03 -60.24 6.27
C ARG A 10 -44.41 -59.26 5.15
N VAL A 11 -45.36 -58.33 5.36
CA VAL A 11 -45.87 -57.47 4.27
C VAL A 11 -45.46 -55.98 4.36
N SER A 12 -44.76 -55.52 5.41
CA SER A 12 -44.53 -54.06 5.57
C SER A 12 -43.07 -53.59 5.66
N TYR A 13 -42.10 -54.36 5.19
CA TYR A 13 -40.69 -53.92 5.15
C TYR A 13 -39.98 -54.15 3.80
N GLY A 14 -40.73 -54.30 2.70
CA GLY A 14 -40.20 -54.61 1.36
C GLY A 14 -39.82 -53.43 0.46
N LEU A 15 -39.99 -52.16 0.86
CA LEU A 15 -39.82 -51.02 -0.06
C LEU A 15 -39.00 -49.83 0.47
N LYS A 16 -38.39 -49.91 1.66
CA LYS A 16 -37.51 -48.85 2.19
C LYS A 16 -36.01 -49.19 2.20
N ALA A 17 -35.62 -50.39 1.76
CA ALA A 17 -34.23 -50.83 1.77
C ALA A 17 -33.48 -50.66 0.44
N SER A 18 -34.13 -50.16 -0.62
CA SER A 18 -33.52 -50.09 -1.97
C SER A 18 -33.09 -48.69 -2.40
N PHE A 19 -33.42 -47.63 -1.65
CA PHE A 19 -33.04 -46.24 -2.00
C PHE A 19 -31.84 -45.68 -1.23
N SER A 20 -31.41 -46.31 -0.14
CA SER A 20 -30.24 -45.84 0.63
C SER A 20 -28.89 -46.39 0.12
N VAL A 21 -28.88 -47.54 -0.55
CA VAL A 21 -27.64 -48.16 -1.06
C VAL A 21 -27.13 -47.45 -2.33
N LEU A 22 -28.03 -47.01 -3.21
CA LEU A 22 -27.65 -46.28 -4.44
C LEU A 22 -27.18 -44.84 -4.16
N ALA A 23 -27.67 -44.21 -3.09
CA ALA A 23 -27.27 -42.84 -2.72
C ALA A 23 -25.89 -42.77 -2.02
N GLN A 24 -25.38 -43.88 -1.48
CA GLN A 24 -24.04 -43.96 -0.90
C GLN A 24 -22.95 -44.19 -1.98
N ASN A 25 -23.30 -44.87 -3.08
CA ASN A 25 -22.33 -45.20 -4.13
C ASN A 25 -22.14 -44.11 -5.19
N LEU A 26 -23.04 -43.12 -5.30
CA LEU A 26 -22.89 -42.00 -6.23
C LEU A 26 -21.99 -40.86 -5.74
N ARG A 27 -21.57 -40.86 -4.46
CA ARG A 27 -20.60 -39.87 -3.94
C ARG A 27 -19.13 -40.26 -4.12
N PHE A 28 -18.86 -41.45 -4.67
CA PHE A 28 -17.50 -41.93 -4.90
C PHE A 28 -16.97 -41.72 -6.31
N LEU A 29 -17.80 -41.26 -7.26
CA LEU A 29 -17.39 -41.14 -8.67
C LEU A 29 -16.87 -39.75 -9.08
N SER A 30 -16.69 -38.82 -8.14
CA SER A 30 -16.13 -37.48 -8.43
C SER A 30 -14.89 -37.11 -7.62
N VAL A 31 -14.34 -38.03 -6.83
CA VAL A 31 -13.06 -37.82 -6.15
C VAL A 31 -12.01 -38.68 -6.85
N LEU A 32 -11.07 -38.03 -7.54
CA LEU A 32 -9.87 -38.68 -8.09
C LEU A 32 -9.27 -39.60 -7.02
N PRO A 33 -8.73 -40.78 -7.39
CA PRO A 33 -8.15 -41.71 -6.42
C PRO A 33 -7.12 -40.97 -5.56
N LYS A 34 -7.35 -40.91 -4.24
CA LYS A 34 -6.36 -40.37 -3.30
C LYS A 34 -5.14 -41.28 -3.37
N ILE A 35 -4.06 -40.76 -3.93
CA ILE A 35 -2.75 -41.41 -3.92
C ILE A 35 -2.44 -41.75 -2.45
N PRO A 36 -2.16 -43.01 -2.11
CA PRO A 36 -1.87 -43.37 -0.73
C PRO A 36 -0.61 -42.63 -0.28
N PRO A 37 -0.56 -42.10 0.97
CA PRO A 37 0.55 -41.28 1.45
C PRO A 37 1.89 -42.02 1.41
N SER A 38 1.89 -43.36 1.37
CA SER A 38 3.07 -44.19 1.19
C SER A 38 3.75 -44.05 -0.18
N VAL A 39 3.04 -43.56 -1.21
CA VAL A 39 3.59 -43.32 -2.56
C VAL A 39 4.15 -41.90 -2.69
N LEU A 40 3.81 -40.99 -1.77
CA LEU A 40 4.36 -39.64 -1.76
C LEU A 40 5.78 -39.67 -1.19
N TYR A 41 6.77 -39.41 -2.04
CA TYR A 41 8.14 -39.22 -1.60
C TYR A 41 8.21 -38.03 -0.62
N GLU A 42 8.74 -38.27 0.58
CA GLU A 42 8.92 -37.20 1.57
C GLU A 42 9.96 -36.20 1.05
N HIS A 43 9.50 -35.02 0.65
CA HIS A 43 10.41 -33.92 0.31
C HIS A 43 11.07 -33.42 1.59
N HIS A 44 12.29 -33.90 1.87
CA HIS A 44 13.17 -33.29 2.86
C HIS A 44 13.65 -31.93 2.33
N TYR A 45 12.93 -30.88 2.71
CA TYR A 45 13.35 -29.50 2.47
C TYR A 45 14.42 -29.13 3.48
N THR A 46 15.68 -29.14 3.07
CA THR A 46 16.72 -28.40 3.77
C THR A 46 16.53 -26.92 3.44
N PRO A 47 16.25 -26.04 4.41
CA PRO A 47 16.10 -24.62 4.12
C PRO A 47 17.42 -24.11 3.56
N PHE A 48 17.40 -23.61 2.32
CA PHE A 48 18.55 -22.88 1.79
C PHE A 48 18.86 -21.71 2.72
N LYS A 49 20.11 -21.65 3.20
CA LYS A 49 20.59 -20.52 3.99
C LYS A 49 20.35 -19.27 3.14
N THR A 50 19.45 -18.40 3.59
CA THR A 50 19.25 -17.10 2.94
C THR A 50 20.62 -16.43 2.87
N PRO A 51 21.08 -15.95 1.70
CA PRO A 51 22.31 -15.18 1.64
C PRO A 51 22.18 -14.04 2.63
N GLU A 52 23.23 -13.80 3.42
CA GLU A 52 23.18 -12.89 4.55
C GLU A 52 22.55 -11.57 4.08
N HIS A 53 21.42 -11.21 4.70
CA HIS A 53 20.84 -9.87 4.55
C HIS A 53 21.97 -8.85 4.74
N HIS A 54 21.84 -7.67 4.14
CA HIS A 54 22.84 -6.58 3.96
C HIS A 54 23.60 -6.08 5.22
N SER A 55 23.57 -6.81 6.32
CA SER A 55 24.30 -6.71 7.58
C SER A 55 25.33 -7.86 7.70
N ASN A 56 26.17 -8.07 6.68
CA ASN A 56 27.35 -8.95 6.76
C ASN A 56 28.53 -8.12 7.30
N ALA A 57 29.34 -8.68 8.20
CA ALA A 57 30.53 -8.03 8.77
C ALA A 57 31.49 -7.51 7.69
N GLN A 58 31.57 -8.18 6.54
CA GLN A 58 32.39 -7.74 5.41
C GLN A 58 31.83 -6.48 4.73
N VAL A 59 30.51 -6.34 4.67
CA VAL A 59 29.84 -5.11 4.18
C VAL A 59 30.07 -3.96 5.16
N GLU A 60 30.05 -4.24 6.47
CA GLU A 60 30.33 -3.24 7.51
C GLU A 60 31.80 -2.77 7.49
N SER A 61 32.77 -3.66 7.28
CA SER A 61 34.19 -3.32 7.11
C SER A 61 34.39 -2.41 5.90
N MET A 62 33.80 -2.78 4.75
CA MET A 62 33.89 -1.95 3.53
C MET A 62 33.26 -0.56 3.70
N LEU A 63 32.12 -0.45 4.39
CA LEU A 63 31.49 0.85 4.68
C LEU A 63 32.34 1.72 5.61
N LYS A 64 33.07 1.10 6.55
CA LYS A 64 33.93 1.80 7.52
C LYS A 64 35.23 2.28 6.88
N GLU A 65 35.85 1.45 6.05
CA GLU A 65 37.15 1.70 5.43
C GLU A 65 37.08 2.57 4.17
N GLN A 66 36.11 2.32 3.27
CA GLN A 66 36.05 2.98 1.96
C GLN A 66 35.16 4.23 1.93
N LEU A 67 34.25 4.41 2.89
CA LEU A 67 33.21 5.46 2.85
C LEU A 67 33.22 6.40 4.08
N CYS A 68 34.39 6.65 4.66
CA CYS A 68 34.64 7.72 5.64
C CYS A 68 33.54 7.89 6.69
N GLY A 69 33.22 6.83 7.45
CA GLY A 69 32.38 6.94 8.65
C GLY A 69 30.87 7.03 8.43
N TYR A 70 30.33 6.59 7.28
CA TYR A 70 28.88 6.46 7.14
C TYR A 70 28.36 5.36 8.08
N PRO A 71 27.42 5.65 9.02
CA PRO A 71 27.11 4.70 10.10
C PRO A 71 26.46 3.43 9.53
N PRO A 72 26.82 2.24 10.06
CA PRO A 72 26.25 0.96 9.62
C PRO A 72 24.73 0.98 9.74
N TYR A 73 24.06 0.12 8.97
CA TYR A 73 22.60 0.03 8.96
C TYR A 73 22.10 -0.62 10.27
N GLN A 74 22.17 0.13 11.37
CA GLN A 74 21.50 -0.24 12.61
C GLN A 74 20.00 -0.29 12.33
N ALA A 75 19.33 -1.33 12.83
CA ALA A 75 17.88 -1.36 12.96
C ALA A 75 17.46 -0.14 13.80
N ARG A 76 17.20 0.98 13.12
CA ARG A 76 16.86 2.23 13.79
C ARG A 76 15.51 2.04 14.43
N LYS A 77 15.48 2.00 15.78
CA LYS A 77 14.33 2.49 16.55
C LYS A 77 13.89 3.80 15.88
N ILE A 78 12.62 3.86 15.46
CA ILE A 78 12.05 5.03 14.78
C ILE A 78 12.41 6.25 15.64
N ARG A 79 13.29 7.13 15.14
CA ARG A 79 13.69 8.34 15.88
C ARG A 79 12.50 9.29 15.96
N LEU A 80 12.35 9.95 17.11
CA LEU A 80 11.40 11.04 17.35
C LEU A 80 11.48 12.06 16.19
N GLY A 81 10.42 12.13 15.36
CA GLY A 81 10.29 13.06 14.23
C GLY A 81 9.89 12.43 12.89
N PHE A 82 10.20 11.15 12.65
CA PHE A 82 9.73 10.45 11.44
C PHE A 82 8.61 9.48 11.78
N GLN A 83 7.53 9.48 10.99
CA GLN A 83 6.39 8.59 11.24
C GLN A 83 6.71 7.12 10.97
N ASP A 84 7.39 6.82 9.85
CA ASP A 84 7.64 5.46 9.36
C ASP A 84 9.11 5.23 8.97
N ALA A 85 9.57 3.98 9.04
CA ALA A 85 10.85 3.55 8.44
C ALA A 85 10.94 3.82 6.92
N ARG A 86 9.79 3.86 6.23
CA ARG A 86 9.70 4.23 4.80
C ARG A 86 10.06 5.70 4.59
N MET A 87 9.68 6.57 5.51
CA MET A 87 10.00 7.99 5.51
C MET A 87 11.49 8.21 5.75
N VAL A 88 12.07 7.47 6.71
CA VAL A 88 13.52 7.49 6.98
C VAL A 88 14.34 7.10 5.75
N ARG A 89 13.91 6.06 5.02
CA ARG A 89 14.56 5.65 3.76
C ARG A 89 14.46 6.72 2.68
N ASP A 90 13.29 7.35 2.52
CA ASP A 90 13.11 8.43 1.55
C ASP A 90 13.95 9.67 1.90
N TYR A 91 14.04 10.01 3.19
CA TYR A 91 14.90 11.09 3.69
C TYR A 91 16.37 10.84 3.34
N LYS A 92 16.90 9.63 3.62
CA LYS A 92 18.27 9.27 3.25
C LYS A 92 18.52 9.41 1.74
N ARG A 93 17.58 8.96 0.90
CA ARG A 93 17.69 9.12 -0.56
C ARG A 93 17.76 10.58 -0.99
N ARG A 94 16.96 11.45 -0.38
CA ARG A 94 17.00 12.89 -0.66
C ARG A 94 18.36 13.50 -0.32
N GLN A 95 18.95 13.10 0.81
CA GLN A 95 20.30 13.55 1.21
C GLN A 95 21.36 13.10 0.20
N VAL A 96 21.38 11.80 -0.14
CA VAL A 96 22.33 11.25 -1.12
C VAL A 96 22.14 11.88 -2.50
N SER A 97 20.90 12.03 -2.95
CA SER A 97 20.60 12.64 -4.24
C SER A 97 20.97 14.11 -4.29
N ALA A 98 20.77 14.87 -3.21
CA ALA A 98 21.21 16.26 -3.12
C ALA A 98 22.74 16.38 -3.26
N HIS A 99 23.48 15.53 -2.55
CA HIS A 99 24.95 15.48 -2.61
C HIS A 99 25.47 15.20 -4.04
N PHE A 100 24.91 14.21 -4.73
CA PHE A 100 25.37 13.80 -6.07
C PHE A 100 24.67 14.51 -7.24
N SER A 101 23.77 15.46 -6.97
CA SER A 101 22.93 16.11 -7.99
C SER A 101 23.76 16.79 -9.09
N ALA A 102 24.72 17.62 -8.71
CA ALA A 102 25.59 18.35 -9.62
C ALA A 102 26.46 17.41 -10.48
N LEU A 103 27.05 16.39 -9.87
CA LEU A 103 27.85 15.39 -10.59
C LEU A 103 27.02 14.65 -11.63
N ARG A 104 25.83 14.16 -11.24
CA ARG A 104 24.93 13.47 -12.15
C ARG A 104 24.45 14.38 -13.28
N GLN A 105 24.25 15.67 -13.03
CA GLN A 105 23.87 16.63 -14.06
C GLN A 105 24.98 16.80 -15.10
N ARG A 106 26.23 16.99 -14.65
CA ARG A 106 27.42 17.08 -15.53
C ARG A 106 27.61 15.83 -16.38
N LEU A 107 27.59 14.64 -15.76
CA LEU A 107 27.74 13.39 -16.48
C LEU A 107 26.59 13.12 -17.47
N ASN A 108 25.36 13.48 -17.12
CA ASN A 108 24.23 13.35 -18.04
C ASN A 108 24.34 14.32 -19.22
N ALA A 109 24.90 15.52 -19.03
CA ALA A 109 25.15 16.44 -20.13
C ALA A 109 26.17 15.86 -21.13
N ILE A 110 27.26 15.26 -20.64
CA ILE A 110 28.27 14.59 -21.47
C ILE A 110 27.64 13.40 -22.21
N ARG A 111 26.95 12.52 -21.47
CA ARG A 111 26.34 11.30 -22.03
C ARG A 111 25.32 11.58 -23.14
N LYS A 112 24.52 12.65 -23.01
CA LYS A 112 23.47 13.01 -23.98
C LYS A 112 23.95 13.92 -25.12
N ASN A 113 25.23 14.28 -25.15
CA ASN A 113 25.78 15.13 -26.19
C ASN A 113 25.89 14.34 -27.52
N THR A 114 25.62 15.00 -28.65
CA THR A 114 25.77 14.45 -30.01
C THR A 114 27.11 14.83 -30.65
N ILE A 115 27.76 15.89 -30.17
CA ILE A 115 29.01 16.45 -30.71
C ILE A 115 30.23 15.65 -30.21
N LEU A 116 30.14 15.10 -29.00
CA LEU A 116 31.27 14.39 -28.38
C LEU A 116 31.48 12.99 -28.98
N PRO A 117 32.74 12.53 -29.07
CA PRO A 117 33.06 11.15 -29.42
C PRO A 117 32.32 10.12 -28.56
N THR A 118 32.03 8.95 -29.13
CA THR A 118 31.40 7.82 -28.42
C THR A 118 32.19 7.40 -27.20
N THR A 119 33.51 7.33 -27.30
CA THR A 119 34.42 6.92 -26.21
C THR A 119 34.21 7.70 -24.92
N ILE A 120 34.08 9.03 -25.01
CA ILE A 120 33.84 9.91 -23.85
C ILE A 120 32.43 9.70 -23.28
N ARG A 121 31.44 9.44 -24.14
CA ARG A 121 30.05 9.16 -23.72
C ARG A 121 29.93 7.82 -23.00
N ASP A 122 30.71 6.84 -23.44
CA ASP A 122 30.77 5.51 -22.82
C ASP A 122 31.42 5.59 -21.43
N GLN A 123 32.52 6.35 -21.31
CA GLN A 123 33.16 6.63 -20.01
C GLN A 123 32.20 7.33 -19.04
N ALA A 124 31.46 8.35 -19.51
CA ALA A 124 30.46 9.03 -18.68
C ALA A 124 29.32 8.08 -18.26
N THR A 125 28.94 7.13 -19.12
CA THR A 125 27.93 6.11 -18.81
C THR A 125 28.43 5.13 -17.76
N ALA A 126 29.68 4.68 -17.86
CA ALA A 126 30.33 3.86 -16.85
C ALA A 126 30.39 4.57 -15.48
N GLN A 127 30.79 5.85 -15.46
CA GLN A 127 30.82 6.68 -14.25
C GLN A 127 29.41 6.89 -13.65
N ILE A 128 28.38 7.10 -14.46
CA ILE A 128 26.99 7.21 -13.95
C ILE A 128 26.53 5.90 -13.30
N THR A 129 26.99 4.77 -13.82
CA THR A 129 26.63 3.42 -13.38
C THR A 129 27.34 3.04 -12.09
N SER A 130 28.57 3.52 -11.86
CA SER A 130 29.31 3.31 -10.62
C SER A 130 28.77 4.12 -9.43
N LEU A 131 28.02 5.20 -9.68
CA LEU A 131 27.41 6.01 -8.62
C LEU A 131 26.40 5.21 -7.78
N PRO A 132 26.24 5.54 -6.48
CA PRO A 132 25.31 4.83 -5.61
C PRO A 132 23.88 4.93 -6.15
N ARG A 133 23.15 3.80 -6.17
CA ARG A 133 21.80 3.70 -6.75
C ARG A 133 20.81 4.74 -6.20
N ASP A 134 20.91 5.05 -4.90
CA ASP A 134 20.03 6.00 -4.22
C ASP A 134 20.34 7.47 -4.52
N SER A 135 21.41 7.78 -5.26
CA SER A 135 21.68 9.12 -5.82
C SER A 135 20.68 9.52 -6.91
N ASN A 136 20.01 8.55 -7.54
CA ASN A 136 19.10 8.81 -8.64
C ASN A 136 17.82 9.52 -8.15
N TRP A 137 17.59 10.72 -8.68
CA TRP A 137 16.45 11.58 -8.33
C TRP A 137 15.09 10.91 -8.62
N THR A 138 15.02 10.01 -9.61
CA THR A 138 13.77 9.30 -9.96
C THR A 138 13.24 8.39 -8.84
N ARG A 139 14.10 8.03 -7.86
CA ARG A 139 13.72 7.17 -6.73
C ARG A 139 13.08 7.93 -5.57
N ILE A 140 13.17 9.26 -5.58
CA ILE A 140 12.57 10.11 -4.55
C ILE A 140 11.06 10.13 -4.76
N LEU A 141 10.30 9.88 -3.69
CA LEU A 141 8.84 9.91 -3.74
C LEU A 141 8.31 11.06 -2.88
N SER A 142 7.29 11.76 -3.35
CA SER A 142 6.57 12.73 -2.53
C SER A 142 5.71 12.01 -1.48
N ARG A 143 6.13 12.09 -0.22
CA ARG A 143 5.40 11.55 0.93
C ARG A 143 4.74 12.66 1.72
N CYS A 144 3.67 12.33 2.40
CA CYS A 144 3.08 13.20 3.41
C CYS A 144 4.09 13.43 4.53
N VAL A 145 4.34 14.69 4.90
CA VAL A 145 5.24 15.03 6.01
C VAL A 145 4.71 14.53 7.35
N VAL A 146 3.39 14.53 7.54
CA VAL A 146 2.75 14.12 8.79
C VAL A 146 2.62 12.59 8.89
N THR A 147 1.98 11.96 7.91
CA THR A 147 1.59 10.54 7.99
C THR A 147 2.46 9.58 7.18
N SER A 148 3.49 10.08 6.47
CA SER A 148 4.33 9.31 5.52
C SER A 148 3.63 8.63 4.34
N ARG A 149 2.31 8.85 4.18
CA ARG A 149 1.50 8.32 3.09
C ARG A 149 2.13 8.59 1.73
N ARG A 150 2.22 7.55 0.88
CA ARG A 150 2.87 7.62 -0.44
C ARG A 150 2.00 8.29 -1.52
N ARG A 151 0.69 8.02 -1.52
CA ARG A 151 -0.21 8.43 -2.61
C ARG A 151 -1.11 9.57 -2.19
N GLY A 152 -1.56 10.36 -3.17
CA GLY A 152 -2.51 11.46 -2.97
C GLY A 152 -1.96 12.55 -2.06
N CYS A 153 -0.67 12.86 -2.19
CA CYS A 153 -0.04 14.00 -1.51
C CYS A 153 -0.15 15.23 -2.42
N LYS A 154 -0.61 16.35 -1.87
CA LYS A 154 -0.64 17.62 -2.58
C LYS A 154 0.76 18.24 -2.52
N VAL A 155 1.41 18.42 -3.67
CA VAL A 155 2.83 18.80 -3.77
C VAL A 155 3.11 20.16 -3.12
N ARG A 156 2.23 21.14 -3.33
CA ARG A 156 2.33 22.51 -2.76
C ARG A 156 2.50 22.51 -1.24
N TRP A 157 1.69 21.73 -0.53
CA TRP A 157 1.70 21.66 0.93
C TRP A 157 2.50 20.47 1.49
N LYS A 158 2.92 19.52 0.64
CA LYS A 158 3.60 18.27 1.03
C LYS A 158 2.79 17.40 2.02
N VAL A 159 1.46 17.51 1.99
CA VAL A 159 0.55 16.81 2.90
C VAL A 159 -0.38 15.87 2.12
N SER A 160 -0.76 14.74 2.73
CA SER A 160 -1.74 13.81 2.15
C SER A 160 -3.12 14.46 2.03
N ARG A 161 -3.96 13.98 1.11
CA ARG A 161 -5.34 14.46 0.95
C ARG A 161 -6.19 14.41 2.23
N ILE A 162 -5.92 13.45 3.12
CA ILE A 162 -6.70 13.26 4.36
C ILE A 162 -6.38 14.39 5.33
N ILE A 163 -5.09 14.60 5.60
CA ILE A 163 -4.61 15.67 6.48
C ILE A 163 -4.85 17.04 5.84
N TRP A 164 -4.75 17.16 4.52
CA TRP A 164 -5.06 18.40 3.82
C TRP A 164 -6.53 18.79 4.00
N ARG A 165 -7.46 17.84 3.85
CA ARG A 165 -8.88 18.07 4.12
C ARG A 165 -9.11 18.43 5.59
N LEU A 166 -8.48 17.71 6.51
CA LEU A 166 -8.54 18.04 7.93
C LEU A 166 -8.10 19.49 8.21
N TYR A 167 -7.00 19.96 7.62
CA TYR A 167 -6.60 21.36 7.84
C TYR A 167 -7.50 22.37 7.12
N ALA A 168 -8.07 22.01 5.97
CA ALA A 168 -8.99 22.87 5.23
C ALA A 168 -10.33 23.03 5.97
N ASP A 169 -10.94 21.91 6.38
CA ASP A 169 -12.27 21.87 6.99
C ASP A 169 -12.30 22.58 8.36
N TYR A 170 -11.19 22.55 9.09
CA TYR A 170 -11.02 23.27 10.37
C TYR A 170 -10.38 24.66 10.21
N ASN A 171 -10.35 25.24 9.01
CA ASN A 171 -9.82 26.58 8.72
C ASN A 171 -8.39 26.83 9.25
N LYS A 172 -7.54 25.79 9.28
CA LYS A 172 -6.13 25.88 9.71
C LYS A 172 -5.20 26.30 8.56
N MET A 173 -5.73 26.49 7.35
CA MET A 173 -4.99 26.98 6.18
C MET A 173 -5.58 28.31 5.70
N SER A 174 -4.72 29.31 5.54
CA SER A 174 -5.11 30.62 5.02
C SER A 174 -5.60 30.53 3.57
N GLY A 175 -6.77 31.11 3.29
CA GLY A 175 -7.31 31.26 1.94
C GLY A 175 -7.83 29.95 1.29
N VAL A 176 -7.89 28.85 2.04
CA VAL A 176 -8.51 27.62 1.55
C VAL A 176 -9.98 27.62 1.97
N LEU A 177 -10.84 27.88 0.99
CA LEU A 177 -12.29 27.80 1.13
C LEU A 177 -12.84 26.62 0.33
N TRP A 178 -14.09 26.24 0.61
CA TRP A 178 -14.80 25.31 -0.25
C TRP A 178 -15.04 25.95 -1.61
N GLY A 179 -14.81 25.19 -2.68
CA GLY A 179 -15.10 25.64 -4.04
C GLY A 179 -16.60 25.69 -4.27
N CYS A 180 -17.16 26.90 -4.34
CA CYS A 180 -18.55 27.15 -4.71
C CYS A 180 -18.59 27.78 -6.12
N TRP A 181 -19.23 27.10 -7.07
CA TRP A 181 -19.28 27.54 -8.48
C TRP A 181 -20.67 28.05 -8.90
N SER A 182 -21.68 27.82 -8.07
CA SER A 182 -23.02 28.41 -8.27
C SER A 182 -23.48 29.06 -6.98
N SER A 183 -24.00 30.28 -7.10
CA SER A 183 -24.66 31.02 -6.01
C SER A 183 -25.98 30.36 -5.55
N ASN A 184 -26.47 29.36 -6.27
CA ASN A 184 -27.71 28.63 -5.99
C ASN A 184 -27.45 27.16 -5.65
N THR A 185 -26.32 26.83 -5.02
CA THR A 185 -26.15 25.51 -4.42
C THR A 185 -27.04 25.47 -3.17
N LYS A 186 -28.22 24.83 -3.30
CA LYS A 186 -28.97 24.39 -2.12
C LYS A 186 -27.97 23.64 -1.23
N SER A 187 -27.83 24.03 0.03
CA SER A 187 -26.98 23.28 0.93
C SER A 187 -27.49 21.83 0.96
N ILE A 188 -26.63 20.85 1.29
CA ILE A 188 -27.06 19.44 1.45
C ILE A 188 -28.30 19.37 2.36
N ARG A 189 -28.40 20.30 3.31
CA ARG A 189 -29.62 20.55 4.07
C ARG A 189 -30.59 21.39 3.25
N ARG A 190 -31.69 20.75 2.83
CA ARG A 190 -32.76 21.32 1.99
C ARG A 190 -33.33 22.64 2.53
N HIS A 191 -33.24 22.87 3.84
CA HIS A 191 -33.79 24.04 4.52
C HIS A 191 -32.85 25.27 4.56
N MET A 192 -31.59 25.14 4.13
CA MET A 192 -30.62 26.24 4.06
C MET A 192 -30.20 26.54 2.61
N LEU A 193 -30.22 27.84 2.27
CA LEU A 193 -29.74 28.40 1.01
C LEU A 193 -28.46 29.18 1.28
N TRP A 194 -27.41 28.97 0.48
CA TRP A 194 -26.18 29.78 0.58
C TRP A 194 -25.91 30.47 -0.76
N PRO A 195 -25.69 31.79 -0.80
CA PRO A 195 -25.60 32.74 0.34
C PRO A 195 -26.96 33.00 1.03
N PRO A 196 -26.97 33.58 2.24
CA PRO A 196 -28.21 33.94 2.94
C PRO A 196 -29.11 34.82 2.07
N PRO A 197 -30.43 34.54 1.99
CA PRO A 197 -31.32 35.36 1.19
C PRO A 197 -31.37 36.79 1.74
N HIS A 198 -31.30 37.78 0.84
CA HIS A 198 -31.23 39.21 1.20
C HIS A 198 -32.38 39.71 2.10
N LYS A 199 -33.51 38.99 2.12
CA LYS A 199 -34.69 39.32 2.95
C LYS A 199 -34.57 38.88 4.42
N MET A 200 -33.54 38.12 4.78
CA MET A 200 -33.39 37.55 6.12
C MET A 200 -32.11 38.07 6.78
N SER A 201 -32.22 38.49 8.05
CA SER A 201 -31.04 38.89 8.82
C SER A 201 -30.11 37.70 9.07
N VAL A 202 -28.82 37.97 9.26
CA VAL A 202 -27.82 36.94 9.56
C VAL A 202 -28.18 36.19 10.85
N GLU A 203 -28.68 36.89 11.87
CA GLU A 203 -29.12 36.29 13.13
C GLU A 203 -30.27 35.29 12.94
N GLN A 204 -31.30 35.67 12.19
CA GLN A 204 -32.41 34.77 11.85
C GLN A 204 -31.95 33.56 11.03
N TYR A 205 -30.98 33.75 10.12
CA TYR A 205 -30.37 32.67 9.34
C TYR A 205 -29.66 31.66 10.24
N VAL A 206 -28.89 32.14 11.22
CA VAL A 206 -28.16 31.31 12.20
C VAL A 206 -29.11 30.62 13.18
N GLN A 207 -30.16 31.29 13.65
CA GLN A 207 -31.20 30.65 14.49
C GLN A 207 -31.91 29.52 13.74
N LYS A 208 -32.25 29.73 12.46
CA LYS A 208 -32.84 28.70 11.60
C LYS A 208 -31.90 27.50 11.40
N TYR A 209 -30.58 27.73 11.36
CA TYR A 209 -29.58 26.67 11.31
C TYR A 209 -29.61 25.79 12.57
N TYR A 210 -29.55 26.41 13.75
CA TYR A 210 -29.52 25.67 15.02
C TYR A 210 -30.83 24.94 15.31
N LYS A 211 -31.97 25.51 14.89
CA LYS A 211 -33.28 24.86 15.03
C LYS A 211 -33.38 23.54 14.24
N ASN A 212 -32.71 23.45 13.10
CA ASN A 212 -32.76 22.30 12.19
C ASN A 212 -31.41 21.56 12.14
N LEU A 213 -30.67 21.58 13.25
CA LEU A 213 -29.33 20.95 13.34
C LEU A 213 -29.41 19.41 13.37
N ALA A 214 -30.58 18.86 13.73
CA ALA A 214 -30.81 17.43 13.95
C ALA A 214 -31.36 16.65 12.73
N ASP A 215 -31.70 17.34 11.63
CA ASP A 215 -32.09 16.76 10.33
C ASP A 215 -30.93 16.76 9.33
#